data_AF-A4U1M2-F1
#
_entry.id   AF-A4U1M2-F1
#
_cell.length_a   1.000
_cell.length_b   1.000
_cell.length_c   1.000
_cell.angle_alpha   90.00
_cell.angle_beta   90.00
_cell.angle_gamma   90.00
#
_symmetry.space_group_name_H-M   'P 1'
#
loop_
_entity.id
_entity.type
_entity.pdbx_description
1 polymer ?
#
loop_
_entity_poly.entity_id
_entity_poly.type
_entity_poly.pdbx_seq_one_letter_code
_entity_poly.pdbx_strand_id
1 'polypeptide(L)'
;MTQSYSDLVVDGRVPAPVHPMPDLLDQSAEQVLAAFRDSQRADFSAIIGDVNRPGTVLHQVFAELKQRAAPDNPFHRVALFRDGALERMFLDLHDHVMSHPVWRHPFFVRVFDGGIDLDGLRRFSTSYFNQIKNTRQCVAMAIGRFHGLMDLPYDGLNERVAEITQVSLAQLVADEYGVGAHDVEDYPDLGHLFRSRTHIVLYRQLFDGLGIAADDQDQPMLWGVADNVLIQRLVAGDPAFSPLEALSSVGLGMEWGVPEFFSLLLGGMIRVGRRERLALTARDLEVFIAHVRYDVLHAVSVMLVTSLHMKDDADVAVVKNACNTLMAGRYAMMGDVYAHVFGESCPALAEIGLEPRYQLTDRRMETALRVARQSIAPKRVVRGDEYRARTDVPLVFA
;
A
#
# COMPACT_ATOMS: atom_id res chain seq x y z
N MET A 1 -24.57 31.34 17.32
CA MET A 1 -23.32 30.56 17.36
C MET A 1 -23.62 29.19 16.77
N THR A 2 -23.29 28.99 15.50
CA THR A 2 -23.35 27.67 14.86
C THR A 2 -22.27 26.80 15.48
N GLN A 3 -22.67 25.75 16.21
CA GLN A 3 -21.75 24.72 16.70
C GLN A 3 -20.93 24.20 15.52
N SER A 4 -19.60 24.24 15.62
CA SER A 4 -18.75 23.51 14.69
C SER A 4 -18.96 22.03 14.96
N TYR A 5 -19.60 21.33 14.02
CA TYR A 5 -19.90 19.90 14.15
C TYR A 5 -18.67 19.01 13.88
N SER A 6 -17.56 19.58 13.40
CA SER A 6 -16.36 18.84 13.00
C SER A 6 -15.17 19.81 12.82
N ASP A 7 -13.96 19.37 13.13
CA ASP A 7 -12.70 20.10 12.85
C ASP A 7 -12.12 19.79 11.46
N LEU A 8 -12.84 18.99 10.65
CA LEU A 8 -12.39 18.53 9.33
C LEU A 8 -12.49 19.60 8.24
N VAL A 9 -13.31 20.64 8.42
CA VAL A 9 -13.48 21.75 7.47
C VAL A 9 -13.60 23.08 8.22
N VAL A 10 -12.75 24.04 7.87
CA VAL A 10 -12.74 25.40 8.43
C VAL A 10 -12.87 26.40 7.28
N ASP A 11 -13.84 27.30 7.36
CA ASP A 11 -14.12 28.32 6.32
C ASP A 11 -14.28 27.73 4.90
N GLY A 12 -14.89 26.54 4.82
CA GLY A 12 -15.12 25.83 3.55
C GLY A 12 -13.91 25.05 3.01
N ARG A 13 -12.77 25.09 3.70
CA ARG A 13 -11.51 24.43 3.29
C ARG A 13 -11.13 23.29 4.23
N VAL A 14 -10.38 22.32 3.70
CA VAL A 14 -9.79 21.26 4.53
C VAL A 14 -8.51 21.81 5.19
N PRO A 15 -8.37 21.76 6.52
CA PRO A 15 -7.17 22.26 7.20
C PRO A 15 -5.91 21.46 6.83
N ALA A 16 -4.76 22.13 6.78
CA ALA A 16 -3.46 21.50 6.49
C ALA A 16 -3.10 20.29 7.39
N PRO A 17 -3.46 20.27 8.69
CA PRO A 17 -3.27 19.08 9.51
C PRO A 17 -4.07 17.84 9.06
N VAL A 18 -5.21 18.05 8.38
CA VAL A 18 -6.11 17.00 7.89
C VAL A 18 -5.71 16.55 6.48
N HIS A 19 -5.37 17.48 5.59
CA HIS A 19 -5.00 17.15 4.22
C HIS A 19 -4.08 18.21 3.60
N PRO A 20 -3.09 17.84 2.76
CA PRO A 20 -2.18 18.79 2.13
C PRO A 20 -2.86 19.70 1.09
N MET A 21 -3.94 19.24 0.44
CA MET A 21 -4.74 20.05 -0.49
C MET A 21 -5.90 20.73 0.26
N PRO A 22 -5.86 22.06 0.50
CA PRO A 22 -6.90 22.76 1.24
C PRO A 22 -8.23 22.86 0.48
N ASP A 23 -8.17 22.74 -0.84
CA ASP A 23 -9.27 22.75 -1.81
C ASP A 23 -9.69 21.33 -2.22
N LEU A 24 -9.31 20.28 -1.47
CA LEU A 24 -9.62 18.88 -1.77
C LEU A 24 -11.09 18.68 -2.19
N LEU A 25 -12.04 19.30 -1.49
CA LEU A 25 -13.47 19.12 -1.74
C LEU A 25 -14.00 19.89 -2.96
N ASP A 26 -13.19 20.71 -3.61
CA ASP A 26 -13.53 21.45 -4.83
C ASP A 26 -12.92 20.81 -6.08
N GLN A 27 -12.02 19.83 -5.90
CA GLN A 27 -11.36 19.09 -6.97
C GLN A 27 -12.22 17.89 -7.44
N SER A 28 -12.02 17.46 -8.68
CA SER A 28 -12.48 16.16 -9.18
C SER A 28 -11.52 15.04 -8.76
N ALA A 29 -11.99 13.79 -8.78
CA ALA A 29 -11.14 12.63 -8.46
C ALA A 29 -9.88 12.59 -9.33
N GLU A 30 -10.00 12.84 -10.64
CA GLU A 30 -8.86 12.89 -11.56
C GLU A 30 -7.86 14.00 -11.23
N GLN A 31 -8.32 15.17 -10.78
CA GLN A 31 -7.41 16.25 -10.37
C GLN A 31 -6.65 15.89 -9.09
N VAL A 32 -7.30 15.22 -8.12
CA VAL A 32 -6.63 14.73 -6.91
C VAL A 32 -5.57 13.68 -7.27
N LEU A 33 -5.93 12.68 -8.08
CA LEU A 33 -5.00 11.64 -8.53
C LEU A 33 -3.81 12.25 -9.30
N ALA A 34 -4.06 13.20 -10.21
CA ALA A 34 -2.99 13.86 -10.95
C ALA A 34 -2.06 14.66 -10.04
N ALA A 35 -2.61 15.39 -9.07
CA ALA A 35 -1.83 16.21 -8.14
C ALA A 35 -0.86 15.38 -7.29
N PHE A 36 -1.31 14.23 -6.79
CA PHE A 36 -0.45 13.32 -6.02
C PHE A 36 0.59 12.63 -6.91
N ARG A 37 0.23 12.17 -8.11
CA ARG A 37 1.21 11.62 -9.06
C ARG A 37 2.33 12.62 -9.36
N ASP A 38 2.00 13.89 -9.54
CA ASP A 38 3.01 14.94 -9.79
C ASP A 38 3.82 15.26 -8.52
N SER A 39 3.16 15.34 -7.35
CA SER A 39 3.83 15.55 -6.06
C SER A 39 4.83 14.45 -5.75
N GLN A 40 4.40 13.18 -5.84
CA GLN A 40 5.26 12.03 -5.59
C GLN A 40 6.43 12.05 -6.58
N ARG A 41 6.18 12.24 -7.88
CA ARG A 41 7.27 12.35 -8.88
C ARG A 41 8.31 13.41 -8.46
N ALA A 42 7.88 14.57 -7.98
CA ALA A 42 8.78 15.63 -7.52
C ALA A 42 9.58 15.21 -6.27
N ASP A 43 8.93 14.61 -5.27
CA ASP A 43 9.57 14.12 -4.05
C ASP A 43 10.64 13.07 -4.34
N PHE A 44 10.33 12.12 -5.21
CA PHE A 44 11.27 11.09 -5.64
C PHE A 44 12.45 11.68 -6.43
N SER A 45 12.20 12.61 -7.36
CA SER A 45 13.28 13.29 -8.09
C SER A 45 14.19 14.09 -7.14
N ALA A 46 13.64 14.73 -6.10
CA ALA A 46 14.43 15.40 -5.07
C ALA A 46 15.33 14.43 -4.31
N ILE A 47 14.80 13.28 -3.86
CA ILE A 47 15.58 12.28 -3.12
C ILE A 47 16.66 11.65 -4.00
N ILE A 48 16.38 11.35 -5.26
CA ILE A 48 17.41 10.90 -6.22
C ILE A 48 18.48 11.98 -6.42
N GLY A 49 18.09 13.25 -6.43
CA GLY A 49 19.02 14.38 -6.42
C GLY A 49 19.96 14.36 -5.20
N ASP A 50 19.44 14.02 -4.02
CA ASP A 50 20.23 13.89 -2.79
C ASP A 50 21.16 12.67 -2.82
N VAL A 51 20.73 11.52 -3.37
CA VAL A 51 21.60 10.35 -3.61
C VAL A 51 22.82 10.73 -4.46
N ASN A 52 22.61 11.57 -5.48
CA ASN A 52 23.65 11.96 -6.43
C ASN A 52 24.53 13.13 -5.95
N ARG A 53 24.10 13.88 -4.92
CA ARG A 53 24.80 15.09 -4.45
C ARG A 53 25.88 14.76 -3.42
N PRO A 54 27.18 15.02 -3.71
CA PRO A 54 28.24 14.83 -2.73
C PRO A 54 27.98 15.63 -1.45
N GLY A 55 28.22 15.01 -0.30
CA GLY A 55 28.09 15.63 1.02
C GLY A 55 26.73 15.45 1.71
N THR A 56 25.71 14.89 1.05
CA THR A 56 24.47 14.46 1.72
C THR A 56 24.70 13.15 2.48
N VAL A 57 23.92 12.92 3.55
CA VAL A 57 23.97 11.66 4.33
C VAL A 57 23.66 10.46 3.43
N LEU A 58 22.65 10.59 2.57
CA LEU A 58 22.22 9.50 1.69
C LEU A 58 23.30 9.15 0.65
N HIS A 59 23.97 10.15 0.08
CA HIS A 59 25.12 9.93 -0.79
C HIS A 59 26.27 9.21 -0.06
N GLN A 60 26.58 9.62 1.18
CA GLN A 60 27.64 9.00 1.98
C GLN A 60 27.36 7.52 2.24
N VAL A 61 26.13 7.16 2.64
CA VAL A 61 25.73 5.76 2.88
C VAL A 61 25.98 4.88 1.65
N PHE A 62 25.55 5.32 0.47
CA PHE A 62 25.72 4.53 -0.75
C PHE A 62 27.15 4.56 -1.29
N ALA A 63 27.89 5.66 -1.09
CA ALA A 63 29.30 5.75 -1.45
C ALA A 63 30.14 4.78 -0.59
N GLU A 64 29.89 4.70 0.71
CA GLU A 64 30.54 3.74 1.61
C GLU A 64 30.23 2.29 1.22
N LEU A 65 28.99 2.00 0.87
CA LEU A 65 28.60 0.66 0.40
C LEU A 65 29.32 0.29 -0.90
N LYS A 66 29.42 1.24 -1.85
CA LYS A 66 30.15 1.08 -3.12
C LYS A 66 31.65 0.87 -2.90
N GLN A 67 32.27 1.57 -1.96
CA GLN A 67 33.70 1.46 -1.65
C GLN A 67 34.10 0.08 -1.08
N ARG A 68 33.15 -0.63 -0.46
CA ARG A 68 33.36 -1.99 0.06
C ARG A 68 33.32 -3.07 -1.04
N ALA A 69 32.81 -2.74 -2.22
CA ALA A 69 32.75 -3.67 -3.35
C ALA A 69 34.13 -3.77 -4.04
N ALA A 70 34.56 -4.99 -4.37
CA ALA A 70 35.74 -5.18 -5.24
C ALA A 70 35.54 -4.46 -6.60
N PRO A 71 36.59 -4.02 -7.30
CA PRO A 71 36.46 -3.23 -8.53
C PRO A 71 35.66 -3.90 -9.65
N ASP A 72 35.69 -5.24 -9.74
CA ASP A 72 34.99 -6.06 -10.73
C ASP A 72 33.64 -6.59 -10.23
N ASN A 73 33.25 -6.26 -8.99
CA ASN A 73 32.02 -6.76 -8.39
C ASN A 73 30.78 -6.26 -9.15
N PRO A 74 29.80 -7.13 -9.46
CA PRO A 74 28.56 -6.77 -10.16
C PRO A 74 27.77 -5.63 -9.52
N PHE A 75 27.97 -5.36 -8.22
CA PHE A 75 27.32 -4.28 -7.48
C PHE A 75 27.48 -2.91 -8.14
N HIS A 76 28.62 -2.63 -8.81
CA HIS A 76 28.84 -1.36 -9.52
C HIS A 76 27.90 -1.14 -10.71
N ARG A 77 27.20 -2.19 -11.18
CA ARG A 77 26.29 -2.14 -12.34
C ARG A 77 24.84 -1.91 -11.95
N VAL A 78 24.52 -1.92 -10.66
CA VAL A 78 23.17 -1.63 -10.15
C VAL A 78 22.73 -0.23 -10.57
N ALA A 79 21.43 -0.06 -10.87
CA ALA A 79 20.86 1.21 -11.35
C ALA A 79 21.18 2.41 -10.45
N LEU A 80 21.29 2.19 -9.14
CA LEU A 80 21.72 3.16 -8.13
C LEU A 80 23.06 3.84 -8.45
N PHE A 81 24.00 3.15 -9.10
CA PHE A 81 25.36 3.64 -9.35
C PHE A 81 25.65 4.00 -10.81
N ARG A 82 24.64 3.91 -11.68
CA ARG A 82 24.76 4.26 -13.11
C ARG A 82 24.05 5.58 -13.36
N ASP A 83 24.72 6.49 -14.04
CA ASP A 83 24.22 7.84 -14.30
C ASP A 83 22.80 7.85 -14.91
N GLY A 84 21.87 8.48 -14.18
CA GLY A 84 20.45 8.61 -14.52
C GLY A 84 19.67 7.29 -14.59
N ALA A 85 20.27 6.13 -14.33
CA ALA A 85 19.56 4.85 -14.44
C ALA A 85 18.53 4.67 -13.32
N LEU A 86 18.86 5.06 -12.09
CA LEU A 86 17.93 5.05 -10.97
C LEU A 86 16.69 5.91 -11.25
N GLU A 87 16.90 7.13 -11.75
CA GLU A 87 15.81 8.05 -12.09
C GLU A 87 14.92 7.49 -13.20
N ARG A 88 15.50 6.99 -14.29
CA ARG A 88 14.72 6.39 -15.39
C ARG A 88 13.90 5.19 -14.91
N MET A 89 14.51 4.30 -14.14
CA MET A 89 13.85 3.13 -13.57
C MET A 89 12.71 3.54 -12.63
N PHE A 90 12.95 4.52 -11.77
CA PHE A 90 11.94 5.04 -10.86
C PHE A 90 10.76 5.65 -11.63
N LEU A 91 11.01 6.55 -12.58
CA LEU A 91 9.95 7.23 -13.32
C LEU A 91 9.12 6.24 -14.16
N ASP A 92 9.75 5.20 -14.71
CA ASP A 92 9.06 4.13 -15.44
C ASP A 92 8.16 3.29 -14.53
N LEU A 93 8.67 2.84 -13.38
CA LEU A 93 7.87 2.09 -12.42
C LEU A 93 6.75 2.95 -11.83
N HIS A 94 7.02 4.22 -11.53
CA HIS A 94 6.04 5.16 -11.00
C HIS A 94 4.94 5.44 -12.02
N ASP A 95 5.31 5.68 -13.28
CA ASP A 95 4.32 5.82 -14.33
C ASP A 95 3.43 4.58 -14.45
N HIS A 96 4.04 3.40 -14.44
CA HIS A 96 3.34 2.12 -14.54
C HIS A 96 2.34 1.95 -13.40
N VAL A 97 2.79 2.12 -12.16
CA VAL A 97 1.97 1.94 -10.95
C VAL A 97 0.88 3.00 -10.87
N MET A 98 1.23 4.29 -10.95
CA MET A 98 0.28 5.39 -10.72
C MET A 98 -0.71 5.58 -11.87
N SER A 99 -0.43 5.02 -13.06
CA SER A 99 -1.38 5.00 -14.18
C SER A 99 -2.31 3.79 -14.17
N HIS A 100 -2.13 2.83 -13.25
CA HIS A 100 -2.95 1.63 -13.22
C HIS A 100 -4.44 1.97 -12.98
N PRO A 101 -5.41 1.34 -13.68
CA PRO A 101 -6.84 1.67 -13.57
C PRO A 101 -7.46 1.43 -12.19
N VAL A 102 -6.76 0.77 -11.27
CA VAL A 102 -7.24 0.50 -9.90
C VAL A 102 -7.45 1.79 -9.10
N TRP A 103 -6.66 2.84 -9.35
CA TRP A 103 -6.82 4.12 -8.67
C TRP A 103 -8.07 4.88 -9.12
N ARG A 104 -8.61 4.52 -10.29
CA ARG A 104 -9.86 5.03 -10.85
C ARG A 104 -11.03 4.09 -10.64
N HIS A 105 -10.90 3.11 -9.74
CA HIS A 105 -11.95 2.15 -9.50
C HIS A 105 -13.27 2.88 -9.16
N PRO A 106 -14.44 2.49 -9.74
CA PRO A 106 -15.71 3.19 -9.59
C PRO A 106 -16.11 3.45 -8.13
N PHE A 107 -15.68 2.60 -7.21
CA PHE A 107 -15.84 2.80 -5.77
C PHE A 107 -15.22 4.12 -5.29
N PHE A 108 -13.93 4.35 -5.54
CA PHE A 108 -13.22 5.53 -5.02
C PHE A 108 -13.80 6.82 -5.58
N VAL A 109 -14.07 6.84 -6.88
CA VAL A 109 -14.66 8.00 -7.58
C VAL A 109 -16.04 8.32 -6.99
N ARG A 110 -16.93 7.31 -6.92
CA ARG A 110 -18.29 7.51 -6.38
C ARG A 110 -18.29 7.94 -4.92
N VAL A 111 -17.41 7.39 -4.09
CA VAL A 111 -17.26 7.80 -2.69
C VAL A 111 -16.82 9.26 -2.60
N PHE A 112 -15.80 9.65 -3.35
CA PHE A 112 -15.26 11.00 -3.36
C PHE A 112 -16.27 12.05 -3.85
N ASP A 113 -17.08 11.69 -4.85
CA ASP A 113 -18.19 12.51 -5.36
C ASP A 113 -19.37 12.60 -4.36
N GLY A 114 -19.28 11.92 -3.22
CA GLY A 114 -20.29 11.95 -2.16
C GLY A 114 -21.46 11.00 -2.38
N GLY A 115 -21.34 10.04 -3.30
CA GLY A 115 -22.37 9.06 -3.65
C GLY A 115 -22.56 7.92 -2.65
N ILE A 116 -21.82 7.91 -1.53
CA ILE A 116 -21.96 6.96 -0.42
C ILE A 116 -22.79 7.58 0.71
N ASP A 117 -23.71 6.81 1.30
CA ASP A 117 -24.49 7.18 2.48
C ASP A 117 -23.81 6.68 3.78
N LEU A 118 -24.41 6.96 4.94
CA LEU A 118 -23.83 6.55 6.22
C LEU A 118 -23.78 5.02 6.37
N ASP A 119 -24.84 4.32 6.00
CA ASP A 119 -24.88 2.86 6.11
C ASP A 119 -23.90 2.18 5.16
N GLY A 120 -23.76 2.71 3.95
CA GLY A 120 -22.73 2.34 3.00
C GLY A 120 -21.33 2.60 3.54
N LEU A 121 -21.09 3.75 4.19
CA LEU A 121 -19.80 4.06 4.82
C LEU A 121 -19.50 3.07 5.95
N ARG A 122 -20.50 2.68 6.76
CA ARG A 122 -20.32 1.65 7.79
C ARG A 122 -19.99 0.28 7.18
N ARG A 123 -20.71 -0.14 6.14
CA ARG A 123 -20.44 -1.39 5.39
C ARG A 123 -19.04 -1.40 4.78
N PHE A 124 -18.62 -0.27 4.20
CA PHE A 124 -17.27 -0.09 3.68
C PHE A 124 -16.24 -0.27 4.79
N SER A 125 -16.39 0.47 5.90
CA SER A 125 -15.40 0.49 6.98
C SER A 125 -15.20 -0.90 7.59
N THR A 126 -16.27 -1.66 7.87
CA THR A 126 -16.13 -3.02 8.42
C THR A 126 -15.54 -4.01 7.41
N SER A 127 -15.88 -3.88 6.12
CA SER A 127 -15.32 -4.73 5.07
C SER A 127 -13.85 -4.44 4.80
N TYR A 128 -13.47 -3.16 4.70
CA TYR A 128 -12.10 -2.71 4.42
C TYR A 128 -11.16 -2.90 5.61
N PHE A 129 -11.67 -2.90 6.85
CA PHE A 129 -10.88 -3.22 8.03
C PHE A 129 -10.22 -4.61 7.95
N ASN A 130 -10.83 -5.56 7.23
CA ASN A 130 -10.19 -6.84 6.97
C ASN A 130 -8.88 -6.72 6.16
N GLN A 131 -8.76 -5.74 5.25
CA GLN A 131 -7.49 -5.44 4.59
C GLN A 131 -6.47 -4.91 5.60
N ILE A 132 -6.85 -3.88 6.38
CA ILE A 132 -5.97 -3.24 7.38
C ILE A 132 -5.41 -4.25 8.39
N LYS A 133 -6.22 -5.22 8.82
CA LYS A 133 -5.78 -6.27 9.75
C LYS A 133 -4.63 -7.14 9.21
N ASN A 134 -4.49 -7.24 7.88
CA ASN A 134 -3.61 -8.21 7.23
C ASN A 134 -2.41 -7.59 6.52
N THR A 135 -2.47 -6.33 6.05
CA THR A 135 -1.37 -5.69 5.28
C THR A 135 0.00 -5.83 5.97
N ARG A 136 0.08 -5.49 7.26
CA ARG A 136 1.33 -5.59 8.06
C ARG A 136 1.96 -6.97 8.13
N GLN A 137 1.16 -8.04 7.99
CA GLN A 137 1.70 -9.40 7.99
C GLN A 137 2.50 -9.68 6.72
N CYS A 138 2.14 -9.05 5.61
CA CYS A 138 2.86 -9.17 4.34
C CYS A 138 4.25 -8.54 4.44
N VAL A 139 4.37 -7.38 5.09
CA VAL A 139 5.68 -6.74 5.36
C VAL A 139 6.57 -7.66 6.20
N ALA A 140 6.03 -8.23 7.28
CA ALA A 140 6.76 -9.18 8.12
C ALA A 140 7.23 -10.44 7.35
N MET A 141 6.39 -10.98 6.46
CA MET A 141 6.79 -12.12 5.61
C MET A 141 7.88 -11.74 4.61
N ALA A 142 7.77 -10.57 3.97
CA ALA A 142 8.77 -10.08 3.03
C ALA A 142 10.14 -9.88 3.71
N ILE A 143 10.18 -9.33 4.93
CA ILE A 143 11.42 -9.19 5.71
C ILE A 143 12.16 -10.53 5.83
N GLY A 144 11.43 -11.61 6.14
CA GLY A 144 11.99 -12.94 6.31
C GLY A 144 12.60 -13.54 5.04
N ARG A 145 12.35 -12.94 3.86
CA ARG A 145 12.95 -13.35 2.58
C ARG A 145 14.38 -12.86 2.41
N PHE A 146 14.81 -11.88 3.20
CA PHE A 146 16.14 -11.28 3.11
C PHE A 146 17.04 -11.82 4.22
N HIS A 147 18.19 -12.41 3.87
CA HIS A 147 19.13 -12.98 4.83
C HIS A 147 20.54 -13.13 4.25
N GLY A 148 21.56 -13.29 5.11
CA GLY A 148 22.96 -13.41 4.69
C GLY A 148 23.28 -14.64 3.79
N LEU A 149 22.44 -15.67 3.82
CA LEU A 149 22.59 -16.87 2.95
C LEU A 149 21.97 -16.72 1.55
N MET A 150 21.52 -15.51 1.17
CA MET A 150 20.90 -15.29 -0.15
C MET A 150 21.93 -15.43 -1.27
N ASP A 151 21.49 -16.00 -2.39
CA ASP A 151 22.28 -16.07 -3.63
C ASP A 151 22.24 -14.73 -4.37
N LEU A 152 23.01 -13.77 -3.85
CA LEU A 152 23.26 -12.48 -4.50
C LEU A 152 24.68 -12.47 -5.10
N PRO A 153 24.90 -11.77 -6.23
CA PRO A 153 26.18 -11.78 -6.91
C PRO A 153 27.15 -10.73 -6.36
N TYR A 154 27.08 -10.40 -5.06
CA TYR A 154 27.84 -9.32 -4.44
C TYR A 154 28.86 -9.81 -3.39
N ASP A 155 29.12 -11.11 -3.30
CA ASP A 155 30.08 -11.72 -2.38
C ASP A 155 29.80 -11.31 -0.91
N GLY A 156 30.80 -10.81 -0.19
CA GLY A 156 30.67 -10.34 1.19
C GLY A 156 29.71 -9.16 1.38
N LEU A 157 29.25 -8.51 0.31
CA LEU A 157 28.21 -7.47 0.39
C LEU A 157 26.80 -8.02 0.47
N ASN A 158 26.58 -9.32 0.18
CA ASN A 158 25.26 -9.93 0.24
C ASN A 158 24.58 -9.70 1.59
N GLU A 159 25.32 -9.92 2.68
CA GLU A 159 24.85 -9.71 4.05
C GLU A 159 24.46 -8.25 4.31
N ARG A 160 25.28 -7.30 3.84
CA ARG A 160 25.02 -5.87 4.05
C ARG A 160 23.82 -5.38 3.24
N VAL A 161 23.65 -5.85 2.01
CA VAL A 161 22.48 -5.52 1.16
C VAL A 161 21.20 -6.09 1.79
N ALA A 162 21.26 -7.33 2.29
CA ALA A 162 20.14 -7.93 3.00
C ALA A 162 19.80 -7.15 4.28
N GLU A 163 20.80 -6.76 5.09
CA GLU A 163 20.61 -5.98 6.32
C GLU A 163 19.94 -4.62 6.05
N ILE A 164 20.41 -3.87 5.05
CA ILE A 164 19.81 -2.59 4.67
C ILE A 164 18.34 -2.78 4.26
N THR A 165 18.06 -3.84 3.49
CA THR A 165 16.70 -4.18 3.06
C THR A 165 15.81 -4.52 4.26
N GLN A 166 16.32 -5.31 5.20
CA GLN A 166 15.61 -5.67 6.43
C GLN A 166 15.30 -4.44 7.28
N VAL A 167 16.24 -3.51 7.44
CA VAL A 167 16.03 -2.27 8.22
C VAL A 167 14.96 -1.39 7.57
N SER A 168 15.01 -1.21 6.25
CA SER A 168 13.98 -0.46 5.52
C SER A 168 12.59 -1.06 5.73
N LEU A 169 12.44 -2.38 5.62
CA LEU A 169 11.16 -3.06 5.81
C LEU A 169 10.74 -3.13 7.30
N ALA A 170 11.70 -3.22 8.23
CA ALA A 170 11.42 -3.22 9.67
C ALA A 170 10.82 -1.89 10.12
N GLN A 171 11.23 -0.76 9.51
CA GLN A 171 10.59 0.53 9.75
C GLN A 171 9.11 0.51 9.33
N LEU A 172 8.78 -0.06 8.17
CA LEU A 172 7.39 -0.22 7.73
C LEU A 172 6.59 -1.08 8.74
N VAL A 173 7.17 -2.17 9.25
CA VAL A 173 6.53 -2.97 10.31
C VAL A 173 6.36 -2.16 11.60
N ALA A 174 7.38 -1.41 12.01
CA ALA A 174 7.34 -0.57 13.20
C ALA A 174 6.16 0.42 13.15
N ASP A 175 5.96 1.09 12.03
CA ASP A 175 4.87 2.05 11.84
C ASP A 175 3.50 1.36 11.87
N GLU A 176 3.34 0.22 11.18
CA GLU A 176 2.12 -0.59 11.21
C GLU A 176 1.72 -1.08 12.62
N TYR A 177 2.73 -1.34 13.46
CA TYR A 177 2.55 -1.76 14.85
C TYR A 177 2.59 -0.60 15.86
N GLY A 178 2.80 0.64 15.41
CA GLY A 178 2.89 1.81 16.27
C GLY A 178 4.02 1.70 17.31
N VAL A 179 5.14 1.09 16.93
CA VAL A 179 6.33 0.85 17.76
C VAL A 179 7.54 1.47 17.08
N GLY A 180 7.72 2.78 17.25
CA GLY A 180 8.90 3.48 16.73
C GLY A 180 10.20 3.00 17.38
N ALA A 181 11.35 3.40 16.83
CA ALA A 181 12.64 3.19 17.49
C ALA A 181 12.63 3.96 18.83
N HIS A 182 12.71 3.23 19.94
CA HIS A 182 12.88 3.77 21.27
C HIS A 182 14.36 3.69 21.65
N ASP A 183 14.89 4.73 22.28
CA ASP A 183 16.20 4.64 22.93
C ASP A 183 16.16 3.53 23.99
N VAL A 184 17.31 2.92 24.31
CA VAL A 184 17.41 1.81 25.30
C VAL A 184 16.85 2.20 26.67
N GLU A 185 16.87 3.50 26.97
CA GLU A 185 16.39 4.10 28.22
C GLU A 185 14.87 4.37 28.22
N ASP A 186 14.21 4.27 27.05
CA ASP A 186 12.78 4.51 26.79
C ASP A 186 12.03 3.22 26.39
N TYR A 187 12.52 2.05 26.83
CA TYR A 187 11.87 0.78 26.51
C TYR A 187 10.44 0.74 27.11
N PRO A 188 9.40 0.47 26.30
CA PRO A 188 8.02 0.54 26.77
C PRO A 188 7.76 -0.49 27.85
N ASP A 189 7.10 -0.08 28.93
CA ASP A 189 6.53 -1.03 29.87
C ASP A 189 5.45 -1.89 29.19
N LEU A 190 5.11 -3.03 29.79
CA LEU A 190 4.14 -3.97 29.23
C LEU A 190 2.76 -3.33 28.98
N GLY A 191 2.37 -2.35 29.80
CA GLY A 191 1.13 -1.60 29.63
C GLY A 191 1.18 -0.63 28.46
N HIS A 192 2.33 -0.02 28.18
CA HIS A 192 2.56 0.84 27.01
C HIS A 192 2.55 0.00 25.73
N LEU A 193 3.21 -1.15 25.72
CA LEU A 193 3.21 -2.10 24.60
C LEU A 193 1.80 -2.57 24.23
N PHE A 194 0.95 -2.87 25.23
CA PHE A 194 -0.44 -3.27 24.96
C PHE A 194 -1.36 -2.10 24.58
N ARG A 195 -0.88 -0.86 24.66
CA ARG A 195 -1.60 0.36 24.25
C ARG A 195 -1.01 1.02 23.00
N SER A 196 -0.10 0.33 22.28
CA SER A 196 0.50 0.84 21.05
C SER A 196 -0.57 1.30 20.05
N ARG A 197 -0.35 2.46 19.44
CA ARG A 197 -1.25 3.08 18.45
C ARG A 197 -1.03 2.46 17.07
N THR A 198 -1.34 1.17 16.95
CA THR A 198 -1.29 0.43 15.67
C THR A 198 -2.31 1.00 14.67
N HIS A 199 -2.11 0.75 13.38
CA HIS A 199 -3.12 1.05 12.35
C HIS A 199 -4.47 0.40 12.63
N ILE A 200 -4.50 -0.78 13.26
CA ILE A 200 -5.75 -1.41 13.72
C ILE A 200 -6.46 -0.55 14.77
N VAL A 201 -5.71 -0.07 15.77
CA VAL A 201 -6.28 0.75 16.85
C VAL A 201 -6.81 2.07 16.28
N LEU A 202 -6.05 2.72 15.38
CA LEU A 202 -6.50 3.92 14.70
C LEU A 202 -7.75 3.67 13.83
N TYR A 203 -7.81 2.54 13.13
CA TYR A 203 -8.99 2.19 12.35
C TYR A 203 -10.21 1.88 13.24
N ARG A 204 -10.01 1.32 14.45
CA ARG A 204 -11.11 1.16 15.41
C ARG A 204 -11.62 2.49 15.95
N GLN A 205 -10.81 3.55 15.99
CA GLN A 205 -11.28 4.90 16.35
C GLN A 205 -12.28 5.45 15.32
N LEU A 206 -12.10 5.13 14.03
CA LEU A 206 -13.12 5.45 13.01
C LEU A 206 -14.48 4.81 13.36
N PHE A 207 -14.48 3.58 13.88
CA PHE A 207 -15.72 2.91 14.25
C PHE A 207 -16.48 3.64 15.37
N ASP A 208 -15.76 4.22 16.33
CA ASP A 208 -16.36 5.08 17.37
C ASP A 208 -17.04 6.30 16.73
N GLY A 209 -16.35 6.98 15.81
CA GLY A 209 -16.89 8.12 15.06
C GLY A 209 -18.10 7.79 14.17
N LEU A 210 -18.18 6.55 13.67
CA LEU A 210 -19.31 6.05 12.86
C LEU A 210 -20.43 5.39 13.69
N GLY A 211 -20.23 5.23 15.00
CA GLY A 211 -21.16 4.56 15.90
C GLY A 211 -21.32 3.06 15.62
N ILE A 212 -20.24 2.37 15.22
CA ILE A 212 -20.25 0.91 14.99
C ILE A 212 -19.86 0.20 16.30
N ALA A 213 -20.78 -0.60 16.84
CA ALA A 213 -20.58 -1.34 18.09
C ALA A 213 -19.47 -2.39 17.95
N ALA A 214 -18.76 -2.68 19.06
CA ALA A 214 -17.60 -3.57 19.06
C ALA A 214 -17.88 -4.96 18.46
N ASP A 215 -19.05 -5.53 18.77
CA ASP A 215 -19.48 -6.85 18.27
C ASP A 215 -19.72 -6.86 16.75
N ASP A 216 -19.91 -5.69 16.13
CA ASP A 216 -20.16 -5.53 14.70
C ASP A 216 -18.89 -5.19 13.90
N GLN A 217 -17.75 -4.94 14.55
CA GLN A 217 -16.53 -4.48 13.87
C GLN A 217 -15.81 -5.60 13.11
N ASP A 218 -15.85 -6.84 13.62
CA ASP A 218 -15.10 -7.97 13.08
C ASP A 218 -15.95 -8.89 12.21
N GLN A 219 -16.23 -8.45 10.98
CA GLN A 219 -17.01 -9.21 10.01
C GLN A 219 -16.17 -10.22 9.21
N PRO A 220 -16.78 -11.36 8.76
CA PRO A 220 -16.17 -12.23 7.76
C PRO A 220 -15.78 -11.46 6.48
N MET A 221 -14.69 -11.86 5.84
CA MET A 221 -14.20 -11.24 4.61
C MET A 221 -15.17 -11.49 3.44
N LEU A 222 -15.35 -10.48 2.59
CA LEU A 222 -15.88 -10.67 1.24
C LEU A 222 -14.87 -11.48 0.40
N TRP A 223 -15.32 -12.09 -0.69
CA TRP A 223 -14.47 -12.98 -1.50
C TRP A 223 -13.27 -12.26 -2.10
N GLY A 224 -13.48 -11.09 -2.69
CA GLY A 224 -12.42 -10.24 -3.25
C GLY A 224 -11.47 -9.71 -2.18
N VAL A 225 -11.95 -9.44 -0.96
CA VAL A 225 -11.09 -9.08 0.19
C VAL A 225 -10.20 -10.27 0.58
N ALA A 226 -10.77 -11.47 0.65
CA ALA A 226 -10.01 -12.68 0.95
C ALA A 226 -8.96 -12.97 -0.14
N ASP A 227 -9.32 -12.86 -1.43
CA ASP A 227 -8.39 -13.01 -2.54
C ASP A 227 -7.26 -11.98 -2.49
N ASN A 228 -7.56 -10.70 -2.25
CA ASN A 228 -6.53 -9.68 -2.14
C ASN A 228 -5.54 -9.97 -0.99
N VAL A 229 -6.06 -10.36 0.18
CA VAL A 229 -5.22 -10.77 1.31
C VAL A 229 -4.35 -11.98 0.93
N LEU A 230 -4.93 -13.02 0.33
CA LEU A 230 -4.15 -14.21 -0.06
C LEU A 230 -3.10 -13.89 -1.12
N ILE A 231 -3.43 -13.09 -2.14
CA ILE A 231 -2.51 -12.66 -3.19
C ILE A 231 -1.32 -11.92 -2.58
N GLN A 232 -1.56 -10.92 -1.72
CA GLN A 232 -0.49 -10.17 -1.06
C GLN A 232 0.42 -11.09 -0.24
N ARG A 233 -0.18 -12.03 0.50
CA ARG A 233 0.57 -12.99 1.31
C ARG A 233 1.42 -13.94 0.47
N LEU A 234 0.88 -14.41 -0.65
CA LEU A 234 1.59 -15.30 -1.57
C LEU A 234 2.78 -14.60 -2.23
N VAL A 235 2.59 -13.39 -2.78
CA VAL A 235 3.71 -12.64 -3.38
C VAL A 235 4.79 -12.32 -2.33
N ALA A 236 4.40 -11.97 -1.11
CA ALA A 236 5.35 -11.61 -0.05
C ALA A 236 6.12 -12.80 0.53
N GLY A 237 5.51 -13.98 0.62
CA GLY A 237 6.02 -15.09 1.44
C GLY A 237 6.27 -16.41 0.71
N ASP A 238 5.56 -16.70 -0.38
CA ASP A 238 5.60 -18.02 -1.01
C ASP A 238 6.92 -18.23 -1.78
N PRO A 239 7.62 -19.37 -1.59
CA PRO A 239 8.87 -19.68 -2.29
C PRO A 239 8.79 -19.68 -3.83
N ALA A 240 7.60 -19.84 -4.41
CA ALA A 240 7.40 -19.77 -5.86
C ALA A 240 7.61 -18.36 -6.45
N PHE A 241 7.63 -17.32 -5.60
CA PHE A 241 7.90 -15.94 -5.97
C PHE A 241 9.27 -15.51 -5.47
N SER A 242 9.99 -14.75 -6.29
CA SER A 242 11.34 -14.26 -5.98
C SER A 242 11.33 -13.22 -4.84
N PRO A 243 12.47 -12.98 -4.16
CA PRO A 243 12.59 -11.87 -3.22
C PRO A 243 12.27 -10.50 -3.85
N LEU A 244 12.54 -10.31 -5.15
CA LEU A 244 12.22 -9.07 -5.85
C LEU A 244 10.70 -8.87 -6.01
N GLU A 245 9.97 -9.93 -6.33
CA GLU A 245 8.49 -9.93 -6.33
C GLU A 245 7.96 -9.61 -4.92
N ALA A 246 8.56 -10.18 -3.87
CA ALA A 246 8.19 -9.89 -2.49
C ALA A 246 8.39 -8.41 -2.12
N LEU A 247 9.52 -7.77 -2.50
CA LEU A 247 9.73 -6.32 -2.30
C LEU A 247 8.71 -5.46 -3.05
N SER A 248 8.39 -5.87 -4.28
CA SER A 248 7.35 -5.21 -5.09
C SER A 248 6.00 -5.23 -4.38
N SER A 249 5.75 -6.26 -3.56
CA SER A 249 4.50 -6.37 -2.80
C SER A 249 4.35 -5.43 -1.64
N VAL A 250 5.44 -5.06 -0.96
CA VAL A 250 5.40 -4.28 0.29
C VAL A 250 5.80 -2.81 0.11
N GLY A 251 6.22 -2.42 -1.08
CA GLY A 251 6.42 -1.02 -1.49
C GLY A 251 5.53 -0.65 -2.65
N LEU A 252 6.03 -0.90 -3.87
CA LEU A 252 5.46 -0.36 -5.12
C LEU A 252 3.97 -0.69 -5.31
N GLY A 253 3.55 -1.94 -5.08
CA GLY A 253 2.17 -2.37 -5.29
C GLY A 253 1.21 -2.08 -4.12
N MET A 254 1.72 -1.82 -2.91
CA MET A 254 0.89 -1.60 -1.72
C MET A 254 0.86 -0.16 -1.23
N GLU A 255 1.98 0.56 -1.27
CA GLU A 255 2.16 1.87 -0.60
C GLU A 255 2.03 3.07 -1.55
N TRP A 256 2.48 2.96 -2.80
CA TRP A 256 2.62 4.13 -3.69
C TRP A 256 1.29 4.83 -3.98
N GLY A 257 0.24 4.06 -4.27
CA GLY A 257 -1.08 4.62 -4.51
C GLY A 257 -1.85 5.01 -3.24
N VAL A 258 -1.35 4.68 -2.04
CA VAL A 258 -2.12 4.86 -0.80
C VAL A 258 -2.52 6.31 -0.57
N PRO A 259 -1.61 7.30 -0.64
CA PRO A 259 -1.98 8.70 -0.44
C PRO A 259 -3.11 9.13 -1.38
N GLU A 260 -3.04 8.74 -2.65
CA GLU A 260 -4.02 9.09 -3.68
C GLU A 260 -5.43 8.60 -3.37
N PHE A 261 -5.61 7.29 -3.24
CA PHE A 261 -6.96 6.75 -3.03
C PHE A 261 -7.45 6.98 -1.60
N PHE A 262 -6.55 7.13 -0.61
CA PHE A 262 -6.95 7.55 0.74
C PHE A 262 -7.44 9.00 0.76
N SER A 263 -6.88 9.90 -0.06
CA SER A 263 -7.43 11.25 -0.23
C SER A 263 -8.84 11.24 -0.80
N LEU A 264 -9.12 10.34 -1.76
CA LEU A 264 -10.48 10.14 -2.29
C LEU A 264 -11.44 9.63 -1.20
N LEU A 265 -11.03 8.62 -0.44
CA LEU A 265 -11.83 8.09 0.67
C LEU A 265 -12.07 9.14 1.76
N LEU A 266 -11.02 9.87 2.18
CA LEU A 266 -11.08 10.93 3.18
C LEU A 266 -12.03 12.05 2.74
N GLY A 267 -11.92 12.50 1.49
CA GLY A 267 -12.85 13.49 0.92
C GLY A 267 -14.30 13.02 0.97
N GLY A 268 -14.56 11.76 0.60
CA GLY A 268 -15.89 11.15 0.70
C GLY A 268 -16.41 11.09 2.13
N MET A 269 -15.58 10.66 3.10
CA MET A 269 -15.94 10.62 4.52
C MET A 269 -16.27 12.00 5.08
N ILE A 270 -15.50 13.03 4.72
CA ILE A 270 -15.77 14.42 5.11
C ILE A 270 -17.12 14.88 4.54
N ARG A 271 -17.42 14.55 3.27
CA ARG A 271 -18.73 14.89 2.65
C ARG A 271 -19.89 14.23 3.38
N VAL A 272 -19.79 12.92 3.69
CA VAL A 272 -20.82 12.21 4.45
C VAL A 272 -20.98 12.81 5.83
N GLY A 273 -19.88 13.05 6.55
CA GLY A 273 -19.91 13.67 7.88
C GLY A 273 -20.63 15.01 7.89
N ARG A 274 -20.39 15.85 6.88
CA ARG A 274 -21.10 17.13 6.73
C ARG A 274 -22.57 16.98 6.38
N ARG A 275 -22.90 16.11 5.42
CA ARG A 275 -24.28 15.90 4.95
C ARG A 275 -25.16 15.33 6.07
N GLU A 276 -24.66 14.34 6.80
CA GLU A 276 -25.38 13.63 7.86
C GLU A 276 -25.19 14.28 9.25
N ARG A 277 -24.43 15.38 9.34
CA ARG A 277 -24.11 16.11 10.59
C ARG A 277 -23.50 15.21 11.67
N LEU A 278 -22.59 14.33 11.27
CA LEU A 278 -21.84 13.47 12.18
C LEU A 278 -20.81 14.31 12.94
N ALA A 279 -20.60 13.98 14.21
CA ALA A 279 -19.54 14.55 15.03
C ALA A 279 -18.15 13.92 14.71
N LEU A 280 -17.86 13.66 13.44
CA LEU A 280 -16.58 13.11 13.00
C LEU A 280 -15.48 14.15 13.14
N THR A 281 -14.36 13.75 13.72
CA THR A 281 -13.19 14.60 13.96
C THR A 281 -11.95 14.10 13.23
N ALA A 282 -10.91 14.93 13.17
CA ALA A 282 -9.60 14.52 12.66
C ALA A 282 -9.03 13.30 13.41
N ARG A 283 -9.37 13.15 14.69
CA ARG A 283 -8.99 11.98 15.49
C ARG A 283 -9.66 10.70 14.99
N ASP A 284 -10.93 10.77 14.61
CA ASP A 284 -11.66 9.59 14.11
C ASP A 284 -11.13 9.15 12.73
N LEU A 285 -10.60 10.10 11.95
CA LEU A 285 -10.05 9.87 10.61
C LEU A 285 -8.52 9.75 10.60
N GLU A 286 -7.88 9.64 11.77
CA GLU A 286 -6.42 9.74 11.91
C GLU A 286 -5.66 8.72 11.06
N VAL A 287 -6.18 7.49 10.94
CA VAL A 287 -5.57 6.47 10.07
C VAL A 287 -5.48 6.94 8.62
N PHE A 288 -6.52 7.63 8.10
CA PHE A 288 -6.50 8.12 6.72
C PHE A 288 -5.57 9.32 6.56
N ILE A 289 -5.62 10.26 7.52
CA ILE A 289 -4.78 11.46 7.54
C ILE A 289 -3.29 11.07 7.59
N ALA A 290 -2.94 10.07 8.40
CA ALA A 290 -1.58 9.59 8.54
C ALA A 290 -1.01 9.07 7.21
N HIS A 291 -1.71 8.15 6.55
CA HIS A 291 -1.24 7.56 5.28
C HIS A 291 -1.14 8.61 4.16
N VAL A 292 -2.05 9.58 4.10
CA VAL A 292 -1.95 10.70 3.13
C VAL A 292 -0.68 11.53 3.34
N ARG A 293 -0.20 11.66 4.58
CA ARG A 293 0.89 12.58 4.92
C ARG A 293 2.26 11.92 5.03
N TYR A 294 2.34 10.64 5.38
CA TYR A 294 3.59 10.02 5.82
C TYR A 294 4.15 8.96 4.85
N ASP A 295 3.33 8.37 3.98
CA ASP A 295 3.74 7.16 3.23
C ASP A 295 4.72 7.39 2.07
N VAL A 296 5.01 8.65 1.69
CA VAL A 296 5.97 8.96 0.62
C VAL A 296 7.38 8.47 0.97
N LEU A 297 7.78 8.54 2.25
CA LEU A 297 9.10 8.07 2.67
C LEU A 297 9.22 6.54 2.58
N HIS A 298 8.16 5.79 2.91
CA HIS A 298 8.14 4.33 2.77
C HIS A 298 8.26 3.92 1.31
N ALA A 299 7.49 4.56 0.45
CA ALA A 299 7.51 4.37 -0.99
C ALA A 299 8.92 4.55 -1.58
N VAL A 300 9.65 5.58 -1.13
CA VAL A 300 11.02 5.86 -1.60
C VAL A 300 12.05 4.91 -1.00
N SER A 301 11.97 4.66 0.30
CA SER A 301 12.84 3.71 1.02
C SER A 301 12.82 2.33 0.35
N VAL A 302 11.62 1.77 0.14
CA VAL A 302 11.47 0.43 -0.46
C VAL A 302 11.97 0.42 -1.90
N MET A 303 11.77 1.49 -2.66
CA MET A 303 12.28 1.60 -4.02
C MET A 303 13.81 1.61 -4.08
N LEU A 304 14.46 2.38 -3.19
CA LEU A 304 15.91 2.44 -3.12
C LEU A 304 16.50 1.06 -2.81
N VAL A 305 15.94 0.33 -1.83
CA VAL A 305 16.42 -1.03 -1.54
C VAL A 305 16.06 -2.02 -2.64
N THR A 306 14.89 -1.88 -3.29
CA THR A 306 14.52 -2.68 -4.47
C THR A 306 15.57 -2.55 -5.56
N SER A 307 16.08 -1.35 -5.79
CA SER A 307 17.14 -1.13 -6.78
C SER A 307 18.40 -1.97 -6.51
N LEU A 308 18.75 -2.25 -5.25
CA LEU A 308 19.90 -3.08 -4.88
C LEU A 308 19.76 -4.54 -5.31
N HIS A 309 18.53 -5.00 -5.54
CA HIS A 309 18.20 -6.36 -5.97
C HIS A 309 17.95 -6.47 -7.49
N MET A 310 17.97 -5.35 -8.22
CA MET A 310 17.73 -5.30 -9.66
C MET A 310 19.02 -5.19 -10.46
N LYS A 311 19.09 -5.94 -11.56
CA LYS A 311 20.26 -6.08 -12.43
C LYS A 311 20.02 -5.46 -13.80
N ASP A 312 18.85 -5.69 -14.38
CA ASP A 312 18.53 -5.30 -15.74
C ASP A 312 17.03 -5.01 -15.97
N ASP A 313 16.65 -4.79 -17.22
CA ASP A 313 15.28 -4.47 -17.62
C ASP A 313 14.33 -5.67 -17.44
N ALA A 314 14.84 -6.91 -17.37
CA ALA A 314 14.00 -8.07 -17.07
C ALA A 314 13.51 -8.03 -15.62
N ASP A 315 14.35 -7.57 -14.69
CA ASP A 315 13.95 -7.35 -13.30
C ASP A 315 12.87 -6.26 -13.19
N VAL A 316 12.93 -5.20 -14.02
CA VAL A 316 11.86 -4.19 -14.09
C VAL A 316 10.54 -4.84 -14.51
N ALA A 317 10.56 -5.72 -15.51
CA ALA A 317 9.37 -6.45 -15.96
C ALA A 317 8.80 -7.37 -14.86
N VAL A 318 9.67 -8.04 -14.10
CA VAL A 318 9.27 -8.86 -12.93
C VAL A 318 8.55 -8.00 -11.89
N VAL A 319 9.12 -6.84 -11.52
CA VAL A 319 8.51 -5.89 -10.58
C VAL A 319 7.15 -5.42 -11.09
N LYS A 320 7.03 -5.05 -12.36
CA LYS A 320 5.77 -4.62 -12.98
C LYS A 320 4.71 -5.74 -12.94
N ASN A 321 5.08 -6.97 -13.26
CA ASN A 321 4.17 -8.13 -13.23
C ASN A 321 3.70 -8.44 -11.79
N ALA A 322 4.57 -8.32 -10.79
CA ALA A 322 4.20 -8.43 -9.38
C ALA A 322 3.23 -7.31 -8.96
N CYS A 323 3.49 -6.07 -9.35
CA CYS A 323 2.59 -4.93 -9.12
C CYS A 323 1.21 -5.17 -9.74
N ASN A 324 1.16 -5.58 -11.01
CA ASN A 324 -0.08 -5.92 -11.71
C ASN A 324 -0.88 -6.99 -10.95
N THR A 325 -0.20 -7.99 -10.40
CA THR A 325 -0.84 -9.08 -9.64
C THR A 325 -1.57 -8.54 -8.41
N LEU A 326 -0.91 -7.64 -7.66
CA LEU A 326 -1.47 -7.01 -6.47
C LEU A 326 -2.60 -6.05 -6.81
N MET A 327 -2.43 -5.28 -7.88
CA MET A 327 -3.44 -4.33 -8.35
C MET A 327 -4.69 -5.03 -8.89
N ALA A 328 -4.53 -6.19 -9.51
CA ALA A 328 -5.66 -7.03 -9.91
C ALA A 328 -6.44 -7.56 -8.69
N GLY A 329 -5.73 -8.05 -7.67
CA GLY A 329 -6.34 -8.42 -6.38
C GLY A 329 -7.09 -7.25 -5.73
N ARG A 330 -6.48 -6.06 -5.70
CA ARG A 330 -7.09 -4.85 -5.14
C ARG A 330 -8.31 -4.40 -5.93
N TYR A 331 -8.26 -4.44 -7.25
CA TYR A 331 -9.40 -4.09 -8.10
C TYR A 331 -10.60 -5.00 -7.80
N ALA A 332 -10.37 -6.32 -7.75
CA ALA A 332 -11.43 -7.27 -7.41
C ALA A 332 -11.96 -7.12 -5.98
N MET A 333 -11.09 -6.84 -5.01
CA MET A 333 -11.52 -6.47 -3.66
C MET A 333 -12.46 -5.28 -3.68
N MET A 334 -12.10 -4.22 -4.39
CA MET A 334 -12.93 -3.03 -4.46
C MET A 334 -14.22 -3.24 -5.26
N GLY A 335 -14.24 -4.18 -6.21
CA GLY A 335 -15.46 -4.61 -6.91
C GLY A 335 -16.46 -5.31 -5.99
N ASP A 336 -15.98 -6.24 -5.16
CA ASP A 336 -16.82 -6.90 -4.15
C ASP A 336 -17.31 -5.92 -3.08
N VAL A 337 -16.44 -5.02 -2.63
CA VAL A 337 -16.81 -3.95 -1.70
C VAL A 337 -17.84 -3.01 -2.33
N TYR A 338 -17.70 -2.67 -3.62
CA TYR A 338 -18.67 -1.86 -4.35
C TYR A 338 -20.05 -2.53 -4.37
N ALA A 339 -20.12 -3.82 -4.73
CA ALA A 339 -21.36 -4.58 -4.71
C ALA A 339 -21.98 -4.65 -3.31
N HIS A 340 -21.15 -4.85 -2.28
CA HIS A 340 -21.61 -4.90 -0.90
C HIS A 340 -22.14 -3.54 -0.39
N VAL A 341 -21.51 -2.44 -0.80
CA VAL A 341 -21.87 -1.09 -0.33
C VAL A 341 -23.05 -0.51 -1.10
N PHE A 342 -23.07 -0.64 -2.42
CA PHE A 342 -24.06 0.00 -3.30
C PHE A 342 -25.17 -0.94 -3.78
N GLY A 343 -25.06 -2.25 -3.57
CA GLY A 343 -26.07 -3.22 -3.96
C GLY A 343 -26.12 -3.52 -5.46
N GLU A 344 -25.12 -3.10 -6.23
CA GLU A 344 -25.00 -3.31 -7.68
C GLU A 344 -23.56 -3.65 -8.06
N SER A 345 -23.33 -4.38 -9.16
CA SER A 345 -21.96 -4.66 -9.63
C SER A 345 -21.39 -3.49 -10.44
N CYS A 346 -20.06 -3.36 -10.40
CA CYS A 346 -19.29 -2.56 -11.35
C CYS A 346 -18.53 -3.48 -12.32
N PRO A 347 -18.06 -2.95 -13.47
CA PRO A 347 -17.25 -3.74 -14.40
C PRO A 347 -16.03 -4.37 -13.72
N ALA A 348 -15.75 -5.62 -14.05
CA ALA A 348 -14.54 -6.32 -13.61
C ALA A 348 -13.30 -5.80 -14.37
N LEU A 349 -12.10 -6.08 -13.85
CA LEU A 349 -10.85 -5.64 -14.47
C LEU A 349 -10.70 -6.12 -15.93
N ALA A 350 -11.17 -7.32 -16.25
CA ALA A 350 -11.16 -7.86 -17.61
C ALA A 350 -12.11 -7.13 -18.58
N GLU A 351 -13.10 -6.40 -18.04
CA GLU A 351 -14.20 -5.79 -18.80
C GLU A 351 -13.96 -4.32 -19.12
N ILE A 352 -12.95 -3.69 -18.50
CA ILE A 352 -12.64 -2.27 -18.70
C ILE A 352 -11.66 -1.99 -19.85
N GLY A 353 -11.36 -2.99 -20.69
CA GLY A 353 -10.38 -2.86 -21.76
C GLY A 353 -8.96 -2.66 -21.21
N LEU A 354 -8.56 -3.51 -20.24
CA LEU A 354 -7.25 -3.44 -19.59
C LEU A 354 -6.11 -3.44 -20.62
N GLU A 355 -5.24 -2.42 -20.55
CA GLU A 355 -4.08 -2.31 -21.42
C GLU A 355 -3.17 -3.55 -21.31
N PRO A 356 -2.53 -4.01 -22.41
CA PRO A 356 -1.67 -5.19 -22.39
C PRO A 356 -0.55 -5.14 -21.35
N ARG A 357 0.01 -3.96 -21.04
CA ARG A 357 1.06 -3.79 -20.02
C ARG A 357 0.63 -4.15 -18.59
N TYR A 358 -0.68 -4.18 -18.33
CA TYR A 358 -1.26 -4.52 -17.02
C TYR A 358 -1.73 -5.98 -16.93
N GLN A 359 -1.66 -6.72 -18.03
CA GLN A 359 -1.97 -8.14 -18.06
C GLN A 359 -0.78 -8.95 -17.51
N LEU A 360 -1.08 -10.05 -16.82
CA LEU A 360 -0.07 -10.92 -16.23
C LEU A 360 0.56 -11.81 -17.29
N THR A 361 1.87 -11.96 -17.21
CA THR A 361 2.69 -12.73 -18.16
C THR A 361 2.90 -14.18 -17.74
N ASP A 362 2.59 -14.53 -16.48
CA ASP A 362 2.71 -15.88 -15.95
C ASP A 362 1.50 -16.27 -15.10
N ARG A 363 1.25 -17.58 -14.98
CA ARG A 363 0.07 -18.16 -14.29
C ARG A 363 0.38 -18.79 -12.93
N ARG A 364 1.55 -18.54 -12.32
CA ARG A 364 1.90 -19.11 -11.01
C ARG A 364 0.89 -18.72 -9.94
N MET A 365 0.48 -17.44 -9.93
CA MET A 365 -0.50 -16.93 -8.97
C MET A 365 -1.87 -17.60 -9.11
N GLU A 366 -2.32 -17.93 -10.32
CA GLU A 366 -3.61 -18.64 -10.52
C GLU A 366 -3.64 -19.96 -9.74
N THR A 367 -2.56 -20.72 -9.83
CA THR A 367 -2.44 -22.03 -9.16
C THR A 367 -2.27 -21.84 -7.65
N ALA A 368 -1.37 -20.94 -7.24
CA ALA A 368 -1.08 -20.68 -5.83
C ALA A 368 -2.32 -20.17 -5.09
N LEU A 369 -3.10 -19.27 -5.69
CA LEU A 369 -4.32 -18.72 -5.09
C LEU A 369 -5.39 -19.81 -4.88
N ARG A 370 -5.61 -20.69 -5.88
CA ARG A 370 -6.56 -21.80 -5.75
C ARG A 370 -6.18 -22.73 -4.59
N VAL A 371 -4.90 -23.04 -4.44
CA VAL A 371 -4.40 -23.86 -3.32
C VAL A 371 -4.57 -23.11 -1.99
N ALA A 372 -4.21 -21.83 -1.94
CA ALA A 372 -4.33 -21.01 -0.74
C ALA A 372 -5.78 -20.88 -0.26
N ARG A 373 -6.75 -20.76 -1.17
CA ARG A 373 -8.18 -20.76 -0.82
C ARG A 373 -8.56 -22.01 -0.04
N GLN A 374 -8.05 -23.18 -0.41
CA GLN A 374 -8.44 -24.45 0.23
C GLN A 374 -8.01 -24.55 1.71
N SER A 375 -7.00 -23.79 2.13
CA SER A 375 -6.44 -23.80 3.49
C SER A 375 -7.08 -22.79 4.45
N ILE A 376 -7.97 -21.91 3.97
CA ILE A 376 -8.64 -20.91 4.81
C ILE A 376 -9.67 -21.55 5.76
N ALA A 377 -9.88 -20.92 6.91
CA ALA A 377 -10.96 -21.28 7.82
C ALA A 377 -12.31 -20.75 7.27
N PRO A 378 -13.29 -21.61 6.91
CA PRO A 378 -14.50 -21.18 6.19
C PRO A 378 -15.27 -20.05 6.89
N LYS A 379 -15.36 -20.07 8.22
CA LYS A 379 -16.05 -19.05 9.02
C LYS A 379 -15.49 -17.63 8.91
N ARG A 380 -14.28 -17.46 8.34
CA ARG A 380 -13.62 -16.16 8.19
C ARG A 380 -13.95 -15.47 6.88
N VAL A 381 -14.65 -16.13 5.97
CA VAL A 381 -15.06 -15.61 4.67
C VAL A 381 -16.56 -15.83 4.51
N VAL A 382 -17.29 -14.85 3.98
CA VAL A 382 -18.71 -14.98 3.66
C VAL A 382 -18.89 -16.20 2.74
N ARG A 383 -19.81 -17.12 3.04
CA ARG A 383 -19.99 -18.38 2.26
C ARG A 383 -18.66 -19.12 2.04
N GLY A 384 -17.85 -19.24 3.09
CA GLY A 384 -16.47 -19.72 2.99
C GLY A 384 -16.29 -21.08 2.34
N ASP A 385 -17.20 -22.03 2.51
CA ASP A 385 -17.10 -23.35 1.84
C ASP A 385 -17.23 -23.23 0.32
N GLU A 386 -18.09 -22.34 -0.16
CA GLU A 386 -18.21 -22.06 -1.59
C GLU A 386 -16.99 -21.31 -2.13
N TYR A 387 -16.47 -20.34 -1.36
CA TYR A 387 -15.23 -19.63 -1.68
C TYR A 387 -14.04 -20.59 -1.85
N ARG A 388 -13.91 -21.60 -0.97
CA ARG A 388 -12.86 -22.63 -1.06
C ARG A 388 -12.91 -23.44 -2.34
N ALA A 389 -14.11 -23.67 -2.87
CA ALA A 389 -14.33 -24.45 -4.09
C ALA A 389 -14.18 -23.64 -5.39
N ARG A 390 -14.04 -22.31 -5.32
CA ARG A 390 -13.94 -21.45 -6.50
C ARG A 390 -12.68 -21.72 -7.32
N THR A 391 -12.88 -21.87 -8.62
CA THR A 391 -11.80 -22.06 -9.59
C THR A 391 -11.42 -20.79 -10.34
N ASP A 392 -12.31 -19.80 -10.41
CA ASP A 392 -12.03 -18.53 -11.08
C ASP A 392 -11.07 -17.64 -10.27
N VAL A 393 -10.28 -16.80 -10.92
CA VAL A 393 -9.30 -15.91 -10.25
C VAL A 393 -9.47 -14.47 -10.75
N PRO A 394 -9.18 -13.45 -9.91
CA PRO A 394 -9.37 -12.05 -10.26
C PRO A 394 -8.27 -11.49 -11.20
N LEU A 395 -7.57 -12.36 -11.93
CA LEU A 395 -6.36 -12.04 -12.66
C LEU A 395 -6.64 -12.03 -14.17
N VAL A 396 -6.04 -11.07 -14.87
CA VAL A 396 -6.13 -10.96 -16.33
C VAL A 396 -4.77 -11.33 -16.90
N PHE A 397 -4.74 -12.30 -17.81
CA PHE A 397 -3.51 -12.82 -18.43
C PHE A 397 -3.42 -12.37 -19.89
N ALA A 398 -2.17 -12.20 -20.36
CA ALA A 398 -1.86 -11.83 -21.74
C ALA A 398 -2.10 -12.98 -22.75
#